data_AF-A0A7S3UFL2-F1
#
_entry.id   AF-A0A7S3UFL2-F1
#
_cell.length_a   1.000
_cell.length_b   1.000
_cell.length_c   1.000
_cell.angle_alpha   90.00
_cell.angle_beta   90.00
_cell.angle_gamma   90.00
#
_symmetry.space_group_name_H-M   'P 1'
#
loop_
_entity.id
_entity.type
_entity.pdbx_description
1 polymer ?
#
loop_
_entity_poly.entity_id
_entity_poly.type
_entity_poly.pdbx_seq_one_letter_code
_entity_poly.pdbx_strand_id
1 'polypeptide(L)'
;RAFVKGLDEEFESVKAQDTFASAIQIGDPVSIDRAIMALKATDGIVEEATEEELMDAAALADRTGMFNCPHTGVALAALIKLREKGVIAPSDRTVVVSTAHGLKF
;
A
#
# COMPACT_ATOMS: atom_id res chain seq x y z
N ARG A 1 8.33 -6.02 -7.09
CA ARG A 1 7.46 -6.25 -5.91
C ARG A 1 6.60 -7.49 -6.16
N ALA A 2 6.13 -8.17 -5.11
CA ALA A 2 5.52 -9.51 -5.15
C ALA A 2 4.30 -9.69 -6.09
N PHE A 3 3.53 -8.64 -6.38
CA PHE A 3 2.23 -8.74 -7.06
C PHE A 3 2.19 -8.17 -8.49
N VAL A 4 3.35 -7.88 -9.11
CA VAL A 4 3.43 -7.25 -10.44
C VAL A 4 2.94 -8.16 -11.57
N LYS A 5 2.84 -9.48 -11.32
CA LYS A 5 2.51 -10.52 -12.29
C LYS A 5 1.01 -10.87 -12.39
N GLY A 6 0.12 -10.14 -11.71
CA GLY A 6 -1.32 -10.42 -11.72
C GLY A 6 -1.75 -11.49 -10.70
N LEU A 7 -3.05 -11.51 -10.35
CA LEU A 7 -3.59 -12.31 -9.24
C LEU A 7 -3.78 -13.81 -9.54
N ASP A 8 -3.61 -14.19 -10.81
CA ASP A 8 -3.81 -15.56 -11.29
C ASP A 8 -2.50 -16.30 -11.60
N GLU A 9 -1.35 -15.61 -11.50
CA GLU A 9 -0.04 -16.23 -11.66
C GLU A 9 0.45 -16.83 -10.32
N GLU A 10 1.24 -17.91 -10.39
CA GLU A 10 1.88 -18.49 -9.21
C GLU A 10 2.78 -17.46 -8.53
N PHE A 11 2.58 -17.27 -7.23
CA PHE A 11 3.43 -16.40 -6.44
C PHE A 11 4.84 -16.99 -6.32
N GLU A 12 5.84 -16.19 -6.73
CA GLU A 12 7.25 -16.49 -6.51
C GLU A 12 7.78 -15.60 -5.40
N SER A 13 8.42 -16.21 -4.39
CA SER A 13 9.08 -15.44 -3.34
C SER A 13 10.22 -14.62 -3.92
N VAL A 14 10.36 -13.40 -3.43
CA VAL A 14 11.41 -12.47 -3.86
C VAL A 14 12.25 -12.04 -2.67
N LYS A 15 13.50 -11.61 -2.91
CA LYS A 15 14.27 -10.97 -1.84
C LYS A 15 13.73 -9.57 -1.57
N ALA A 16 13.32 -9.31 -0.33
CA ALA A 16 12.90 -7.99 0.10
C ALA A 16 14.01 -6.96 -0.15
N GLN A 17 13.66 -5.84 -0.76
CA GLN A 17 14.54 -4.69 -0.94
C GLN A 17 14.32 -3.71 0.22
N ASP A 18 15.31 -2.87 0.47
CA ASP A 18 15.22 -1.87 1.54
C ASP A 18 14.14 -0.82 1.21
N THR A 19 13.41 -0.42 2.25
CA THR A 19 12.35 0.58 2.18
C THR A 19 12.21 1.27 3.53
N PHE A 20 11.85 2.56 3.54
CA PHE A 20 11.51 3.27 4.78
C PHE A 20 10.25 2.70 5.43
N ALA A 21 9.40 2.02 4.66
CA ALA A 21 8.28 1.23 5.15
C ALA A 21 8.74 -0.14 5.69
N SER A 22 9.66 -0.16 6.66
CA SER A 22 10.32 -1.37 7.18
C SER A 22 9.39 -2.51 7.63
N ALA A 23 8.26 -2.21 8.27
CA ALA A 23 7.28 -3.22 8.68
C ALA A 23 6.57 -3.97 7.52
N ILE A 24 6.65 -3.50 6.27
CA ILE A 24 6.18 -4.24 5.08
C ILE A 24 7.32 -4.64 4.15
N GLN A 25 8.57 -4.61 4.63
CA GLN A 25 9.75 -5.12 3.92
C GLN A 25 9.72 -6.66 3.91
N ILE A 26 8.80 -7.23 3.13
CA ILE A 26 8.50 -8.66 3.09
C ILE A 26 8.63 -9.14 1.65
N GLY A 27 9.49 -10.14 1.47
CA GLY A 27 9.74 -10.78 0.18
C GLY A 27 8.94 -12.06 -0.04
N ASP A 28 8.55 -12.71 1.06
CA ASP A 28 7.77 -13.95 1.09
C ASP A 28 6.70 -13.85 2.19
N PRO A 29 5.49 -13.34 1.86
CA PRO A 29 4.46 -13.13 2.85
C PRO A 29 3.75 -14.44 3.20
N VAL A 30 3.84 -14.83 4.48
CA VAL A 30 3.21 -16.05 5.06
C VAL A 30 1.71 -16.15 4.78
N SER A 31 1.04 -15.05 4.47
CA SER A 31 -0.41 -14.98 4.25
C SER A 31 -0.80 -14.67 2.81
N ILE A 32 0.06 -14.96 1.83
CA ILE A 32 -0.18 -14.69 0.40
C ILE A 32 -1.51 -15.28 -0.08
N ASP A 33 -1.80 -16.54 0.23
CA ASP A 33 -3.03 -17.21 -0.23
C ASP A 33 -4.30 -16.50 0.29
N ARG A 34 -4.25 -16.02 1.54
CA ARG A 34 -5.34 -15.26 2.15
C ARG A 34 -5.52 -13.90 1.49
N ALA A 35 -4.41 -13.24 1.12
CA ALA A 35 -4.46 -11.97 0.42
C ALA A 35 -5.03 -12.13 -1.00
N ILE A 36 -4.58 -13.15 -1.75
CA ILE A 36 -5.09 -13.46 -3.10
C ILE A 36 -6.59 -13.81 -3.05
N MET A 37 -7.01 -14.64 -2.08
CA MET A 37 -8.41 -14.97 -1.88
C MET A 37 -9.26 -13.71 -1.64
N ALA A 38 -8.81 -12.80 -0.77
CA ALA A 38 -9.53 -11.56 -0.49
C ALA A 38 -9.61 -10.65 -1.73
N LEU A 39 -8.50 -10.48 -2.45
CA LEU A 39 -8.45 -9.67 -3.68
C LEU A 39 -9.41 -10.23 -4.74
N LYS A 40 -9.43 -11.54 -4.98
CA LYS A 40 -10.36 -12.17 -5.93
C LYS A 40 -11.82 -12.03 -5.48
N ALA A 41 -12.11 -12.16 -4.19
CA ALA A 41 -13.45 -12.05 -3.66
C ALA A 41 -14.03 -10.62 -3.74
N THR A 42 -13.17 -9.60 -3.74
CA THR A 42 -13.61 -8.19 -3.75
C THR A 42 -13.39 -7.48 -5.09
N ASP A 43 -12.93 -8.18 -6.13
CA ASP A 43 -12.38 -7.55 -7.35
C ASP A 43 -11.36 -6.45 -7.00
N GLY A 44 -10.50 -6.77 -6.03
CA GLY A 44 -9.56 -5.87 -5.40
C GLY A 44 -8.33 -5.63 -6.26
N ILE A 45 -7.73 -4.46 -6.07
CA ILE A 45 -6.54 -4.02 -6.82
C ILE A 45 -5.34 -3.98 -5.87
N VAL A 46 -4.18 -4.37 -6.40
CA VAL A 46 -2.88 -4.14 -5.75
C VAL A 46 -2.19 -2.99 -6.48
N GLU A 47 -1.73 -2.01 -5.73
CA GLU A 47 -1.00 -0.86 -6.25
C GLU A 47 0.30 -0.68 -5.47
N GLU A 48 1.31 -0.13 -6.11
CA GLU A 48 2.63 0.03 -5.53
C GLU A 48 2.99 1.52 -5.39
N ALA A 49 3.76 1.87 -4.35
CA ALA A 49 4.21 3.25 -4.11
C ALA A 49 5.74 3.33 -4.03
N THR A 50 6.41 4.19 -4.78
CA THR A 50 7.87 4.39 -4.66
C THR A 50 8.22 5.02 -3.31
N GLU A 51 9.52 5.05 -2.96
CA GLU A 51 9.98 5.71 -1.72
C GLU A 51 9.66 7.21 -1.72
N GLU A 52 9.73 7.87 -2.88
CA GLU A 52 9.36 9.27 -3.01
C GLU A 52 7.85 9.47 -2.86
N GLU A 53 7.04 8.66 -3.56
CA GLU A 53 5.58 8.73 -3.49
C GLU A 53 5.07 8.52 -2.04
N LEU A 54 5.61 7.54 -1.32
CA LEU A 54 5.17 7.27 0.06
C LEU A 54 5.60 8.39 1.03
N MET A 55 6.79 8.98 0.83
CA MET A 55 7.27 10.09 1.65
C MET A 55 6.45 11.36 1.43
N ASP A 56 6.16 11.70 0.17
CA ASP A 56 5.34 12.85 -0.17
C ASP A 56 3.91 12.70 0.35
N ALA A 57 3.32 11.51 0.20
CA ALA A 57 1.98 11.23 0.70
C ALA A 57 1.90 11.29 2.24
N ALA A 58 2.91 10.76 2.94
CA ALA A 58 3.01 10.87 4.39
C ALA A 58 3.12 12.33 4.83
N ALA A 59 4.04 13.09 4.23
CA ALA A 59 4.25 14.51 4.53
C ALA A 59 3.01 15.36 4.23
N LEU A 60 2.23 15.02 3.20
CA LEU A 60 0.96 15.68 2.90
C LEU A 60 -0.08 15.43 4.00
N ALA A 61 -0.25 14.19 4.43
CA ALA A 61 -1.19 13.83 5.49
C ALA A 61 -0.79 14.40 6.86
N ASP A 62 0.50 14.56 7.14
CA ASP A 62 0.95 15.17 8.38
C ASP A 62 0.55 16.65 8.51
N ARG A 63 0.28 17.34 7.38
CA ARG A 63 -0.28 18.70 7.39
C ARG A 63 -1.68 18.76 8.00
N THR A 64 -2.36 17.63 8.15
CA THR A 64 -3.67 17.52 8.82
C THR A 64 -3.55 17.06 10.28
N GLY A 65 -2.33 16.97 10.83
CA GLY A 65 -2.08 16.52 12.20
C GLY A 65 -2.14 15.01 12.41
N MET A 66 -2.05 14.21 11.34
CA MET A 66 -2.21 12.75 11.39
C MET A 66 -0.99 12.01 11.98
N PHE A 67 0.21 12.63 11.93
CA PHE A 67 1.51 12.07 12.31
C PHE A 67 1.62 10.54 12.11
N ASN A 68 1.61 10.14 10.85
CA ASN A 68 1.45 8.74 10.45
C ASN A 68 2.80 8.00 10.30
N CYS A 69 2.74 6.67 10.19
CA CYS A 69 3.91 5.86 9.89
C CYS A 69 4.17 5.79 8.36
N PRO A 70 5.40 5.44 7.93
CA PRO A 70 5.73 5.27 6.51
C PRO A 70 4.81 4.29 5.76
N HIS A 71 4.31 3.25 6.44
CA HIS A 71 3.35 2.26 5.89
C HIS A 71 2.01 2.89 5.51
N THR A 72 1.55 3.84 6.32
CA THR A 72 0.36 4.61 6.00
C THR A 72 0.61 5.52 4.79
N GLY A 73 1.83 6.06 4.67
CA GLY A 73 2.30 6.76 3.46
C GLY A 73 2.12 5.93 2.18
N VAL A 74 2.46 4.63 2.22
CA VAL A 74 2.25 3.71 1.08
C VAL A 74 0.78 3.60 0.69
N ALA A 75 -0.12 3.44 1.68
CA ALA A 75 -1.56 3.36 1.42
C ALA A 75 -2.14 4.67 0.87
N LEU A 76 -1.65 5.82 1.36
CA LEU A 76 -2.04 7.14 0.88
C LEU A 76 -1.54 7.40 -0.55
N ALA A 77 -0.30 7.02 -0.86
CA ALA A 77 0.25 7.12 -2.20
C ALA A 77 -0.56 6.28 -3.20
N ALA A 78 -0.91 5.04 -2.84
CA ALA A 78 -1.78 4.21 -3.65
C ALA A 78 -3.16 4.85 -3.87
N LEU A 79 -3.77 5.43 -2.82
CA LEU A 79 -5.03 6.16 -2.93
C LEU A 79 -4.93 7.32 -3.93
N ILE A 80 -3.88 8.15 -3.81
CA ILE A 80 -3.66 9.29 -4.71
C ILE A 80 -3.55 8.82 -6.16
N LYS A 81 -2.73 7.79 -6.43
CA LYS A 81 -2.56 7.22 -7.78
C LYS A 81 -3.87 6.67 -8.35
N LEU A 82 -4.62 5.91 -7.56
CA LEU A 82 -5.91 5.34 -8.01
C LEU A 82 -6.96 6.43 -8.25
N ARG A 83 -6.91 7.52 -7.49
CA ARG A 83 -7.75 8.70 -7.71
C ARG A 83 -7.38 9.44 -9.00
N GLU A 84 -6.11 9.66 -9.25
CA GLU A 84 -5.61 10.30 -10.48
C GLU A 84 -5.91 9.47 -11.73
N LYS A 85 -5.81 8.14 -11.63
CA LYS A 85 -6.18 7.20 -12.70
C LYS A 85 -7.71 7.08 -12.91
N GLY A 86 -8.52 7.70 -12.06
CA GLY A 86 -9.98 7.63 -12.12
C GLY A 86 -10.58 6.28 -11.70
N VAL A 87 -9.78 5.38 -11.11
CA VAL A 87 -10.25 4.10 -10.56
C VAL A 87 -11.12 4.35 -9.33
N ILE A 88 -10.74 5.31 -8.48
CA ILE A 88 -11.56 5.80 -7.36
C ILE A 88 -12.23 7.11 -7.79
N ALA A 89 -13.53 7.08 -8.03
CA ALA A 89 -14.29 8.17 -8.63
C ALA A 89 -14.50 9.34 -7.64
N PRO A 90 -14.61 10.60 -8.11
CA PRO A 90 -14.77 11.81 -7.30
C PRO A 90 -15.70 11.70 -6.09
N SER A 91 -16.82 11.02 -6.27
CA SER A 91 -17.90 10.81 -5.31
C SER A 91 -17.67 9.66 -4.32
N ASP A 92 -16.67 8.82 -4.53
CA ASP A 92 -16.47 7.61 -3.75
C ASP A 92 -15.97 7.92 -2.34
N ARG A 93 -16.61 7.28 -1.36
CA ARG A 93 -16.16 7.34 0.02
C ARG A 93 -15.10 6.28 0.25
N THR A 94 -13.87 6.73 0.46
CA THR A 94 -12.72 5.84 0.71
C THR A 94 -12.29 5.87 2.16
N VAL A 95 -11.79 4.74 2.67
CA VAL A 95 -11.21 4.61 4.00
C VAL A 95 -9.77 4.13 3.84
N VAL A 96 -8.82 4.84 4.46
CA VAL A 96 -7.42 4.41 4.56
C VAL A 96 -7.17 3.95 5.99
N VAL A 97 -6.64 2.74 6.14
CA VAL A 97 -6.30 2.18 7.45
C VAL A 97 -4.89 2.63 7.81
N SER A 98 -4.77 3.52 8.81
CA SER A 98 -3.47 3.83 9.39
C SER A 98 -3.04 2.71 10.32
N THR A 99 -2.00 1.98 9.94
CA THR A 99 -1.61 0.73 10.62
C THR A 99 -0.82 0.97 11.91
N ALA A 100 -0.11 2.10 12.00
CA ALA A 100 0.63 2.50 13.19
C ALA A 100 0.72 4.04 13.28
N HIS A 101 1.13 4.51 14.46
CA HIS A 101 1.42 5.91 14.72
C HIS A 101 2.86 6.26 14.32
N GLY A 102 3.12 7.50 13.94
CA GLY A 102 4.45 8.00 13.54
C GLY A 102 5.52 7.74 14.60
N LEU A 103 5.22 7.95 15.88
CA LEU A 103 6.11 7.68 17.04
C LEU A 103 6.76 6.29 17.11
N LYS A 104 6.26 5.30 16.37
CA LYS A 104 6.88 3.96 16.32
C LYS A 104 8.19 3.95 15.50
N PHE A 105 8.37 4.90 14.60
CA PHE A 105 9.45 4.96 13.60
C PHE A 105 10.18 6.30 13.67
#